data_AF-A0AA94HKX5-F1
#
_entry.id   AF-A0AA94HKX5-F1
#
_cell.length_a   1.000
_cell.length_b   1.000
_cell.length_c   1.000
_cell.angle_alpha   90.00
_cell.angle_beta   90.00
_cell.angle_gamma   90.00
#
_symmetry.space_group_name_H-M   'P 1'
#
loop_
_entity.id
_entity.type
_entity.pdbx_description
1 polymer ?
#
loop_
_entity_poly.entity_id
_entity_poly.type
_entity_poly.pdbx_seq_one_letter_code
_entity_poly.pdbx_strand_id
1 'polypeptide(L)'
;MTVRGRLLGTGVAGVLTANALPHLATAAAGRTMMTPLGGKGSGTGPNLLWGCMNLAAGIALAGRSGRRDRDWSRHVTALTVGAAVFLSWAAVAEGVLHLNAPEKRRASRRR
;
A
#
# COMPACT_ATOMS: atom_id res chain seq x y z
N MET A 1 25.76 0.88 3.75
CA MET A 1 24.54 1.55 3.23
C MET A 1 24.66 3.04 3.50
N THR A 2 24.73 3.87 2.46
CA THR A 2 24.91 5.32 2.57
C THR A 2 23.67 5.98 3.21
N VAL A 3 23.80 7.20 3.74
CA VAL A 3 22.66 7.98 4.28
C VAL A 3 21.55 8.08 3.24
N ARG A 4 21.89 8.43 1.99
CA ARG A 4 20.95 8.46 0.87
C ARG A 4 20.26 7.11 0.64
N GLY A 5 21.00 6.01 0.67
CA GLY A 5 20.43 4.67 0.52
C GLY A 5 19.45 4.31 1.65
N ARG A 6 19.69 4.79 2.88
CA ARG A 6 18.77 4.63 4.00
C ARG A 6 17.49 5.44 3.85
N LEU A 7 17.60 6.70 3.44
CA LEU A 7 16.43 7.55 3.19
C LEU A 7 15.58 7.02 2.03
N LEU A 8 16.21 6.54 0.95
CA LEU A 8 15.50 5.88 -0.14
C LEU A 8 14.77 4.61 0.35
N GLY A 9 15.44 3.78 1.15
CA GLY A 9 14.81 2.61 1.77
C GLY A 9 13.59 2.98 2.61
N THR A 10 13.68 4.04 3.42
CA THR A 10 12.55 4.53 4.22
C THR A 10 11.43 5.12 3.35
N GLY A 11 11.75 5.81 2.25
CA GLY A 11 10.75 6.27 1.28
C GLY A 11 10.00 5.11 0.62
N VAL A 12 10.72 4.07 0.19
CA VAL A 12 10.11 2.85 -0.36
C VAL A 12 9.26 2.14 0.70
N ALA A 13 9.69 2.13 1.96
CA ALA A 13 8.86 1.61 3.05
C ALA A 13 7.53 2.37 3.15
N GLY A 14 7.53 3.69 2.97
CA GLY A 14 6.32 4.51 2.96
C GLY A 14 5.38 4.19 1.80
N VAL A 15 5.93 3.93 0.61
CA VAL A 15 5.16 3.47 -0.55
C VAL A 15 4.45 2.15 -0.25
N LEU A 16 5.18 1.18 0.30
CA LEU A 16 4.66 -0.14 0.61
C LEU A 16 3.58 -0.09 1.70
N THR A 17 3.81 0.64 2.78
CA THR A 17 2.81 0.76 3.86
C THR A 17 1.56 1.49 3.38
N ALA A 18 1.69 2.53 2.56
CA ALA A 18 0.55 3.23 1.95
C ALA A 18 -0.25 2.31 1.02
N ASN A 19 0.42 1.44 0.26
CA ASN A 19 -0.23 0.46 -0.60
C ASN A 19 -0.98 -0.62 0.22
N ALA A 20 -0.44 -1.03 1.37
CA ALA A 20 -1.07 -2.06 2.19
C ALA A 20 -2.46 -1.66 2.71
N LEU A 21 -2.65 -0.40 3.11
CA LEU A 21 -3.87 0.08 3.77
C LEU A 21 -5.17 -0.17 2.97
N PRO A 22 -5.31 0.29 1.72
CA PRO A 22 -6.56 0.09 0.97
C PRO A 22 -6.84 -1.39 0.69
N HIS A 23 -5.81 -2.23 0.52
CA HIS A 23 -5.99 -3.68 0.34
C HIS A 23 -6.49 -4.38 1.60
N LEU A 24 -5.93 -4.06 2.76
CA LEU A 24 -6.39 -4.59 4.05
C LEU A 24 -7.81 -4.10 4.37
N ALA A 25 -8.11 -2.83 4.13
CA ALA A 25 -9.45 -2.26 4.30
C ALA A 25 -10.47 -2.93 3.35
N THR A 26 -10.08 -3.15 2.09
CA THR A 26 -10.92 -3.85 1.11
C THR A 26 -11.21 -5.28 1.51
N ALA A 27 -10.20 -6.01 1.98
CA ALA A 27 -10.37 -7.37 2.48
C ALA A 27 -11.29 -7.40 3.71
N ALA A 28 -11.09 -6.51 4.68
CA ALA A 28 -11.95 -6.39 5.85
C ALA A 28 -13.41 -6.06 5.48
N ALA A 29 -13.61 -5.22 4.46
CA ALA A 29 -14.94 -4.88 3.94
C ALA A 29 -15.57 -5.96 3.05
N GLY A 30 -14.83 -7.03 2.70
CA GLY A 30 -15.27 -8.07 1.77
C GLY A 30 -15.54 -7.53 0.35
N ARG A 31 -14.81 -6.49 -0.06
CA ARG A 31 -14.92 -5.88 -1.39
C ARG A 31 -13.84 -6.40 -2.33
N THR A 32 -13.88 -5.92 -3.57
CA THR A 32 -12.88 -6.22 -4.59
C THR A 32 -12.01 -4.99 -4.85
N MET A 33 -10.71 -5.19 -5.01
CA MET A 33 -9.75 -4.17 -5.41
C MET A 33 -8.63 -4.87 -6.19
N MET A 34 -8.14 -4.24 -7.25
CA MET A 34 -7.17 -4.85 -8.15
C MET A 34 -5.90 -5.24 -7.39
N THR A 35 -5.46 -6.49 -7.53
CA THR A 35 -4.12 -6.92 -7.08
C THR A 35 -3.36 -7.57 -8.23
N PRO A 36 -2.02 -7.57 -8.21
CA PRO A 36 -1.24 -8.35 -9.16
C PRO A 36 -1.52 -9.86 -9.11
N LEU A 37 -2.02 -10.37 -7.98
CA LEU A 37 -2.26 -11.80 -7.75
C LEU A 37 -3.53 -12.32 -8.44
N GLY A 38 -4.51 -11.45 -8.72
CA GLY A 38 -5.81 -11.86 -9.27
C GLY A 38 -6.46 -10.83 -10.21
N GLY A 39 -5.71 -9.82 -10.62
CA GLY A 39 -6.19 -8.74 -11.49
C GLY A 39 -7.35 -7.94 -10.88
N LYS A 40 -8.17 -7.33 -11.74
CA LYS A 40 -9.26 -6.41 -11.36
C LYS A 40 -10.36 -7.05 -10.50
N GLY A 41 -10.55 -8.37 -10.60
CA GLY A 41 -11.58 -9.12 -9.87
C GLY A 41 -11.14 -9.67 -8.51
N SER A 42 -9.95 -9.29 -8.04
CA SER A 42 -9.38 -9.75 -6.77
C SER A 42 -10.32 -9.44 -5.60
N GLY A 43 -10.83 -10.49 -4.93
CA GLY A 43 -11.68 -10.39 -3.74
C GLY A 43 -10.90 -10.39 -2.42
N THR A 44 -11.53 -10.83 -1.34
CA THR A 44 -10.98 -10.80 0.03
C THR A 44 -9.60 -11.44 0.17
N GLY A 45 -9.42 -12.67 -0.30
CA GLY A 45 -8.17 -13.43 -0.13
C GLY A 45 -6.94 -12.78 -0.76
N PRO A 46 -6.96 -12.51 -2.09
CA PRO A 46 -5.85 -11.84 -2.77
C PRO A 46 -5.53 -10.45 -2.20
N ASN A 47 -6.54 -9.67 -1.82
CA ASN A 47 -6.34 -8.36 -1.18
C ASN A 47 -5.68 -8.47 0.19
N LEU A 48 -6.12 -9.42 1.02
CA LEU A 48 -5.50 -9.66 2.33
C LEU A 48 -4.03 -10.06 2.17
N LEU A 49 -3.75 -11.03 1.29
CA LEU A 49 -2.38 -11.52 1.06
C LEU A 49 -1.48 -10.39 0.54
N TRP A 50 -1.94 -9.68 -0.49
CA TRP A 50 -1.17 -8.59 -1.08
C TRP A 50 -0.94 -7.43 -0.10
N GLY A 51 -1.96 -7.05 0.68
CA GLY A 51 -1.85 -6.05 1.73
C GLY A 51 -0.85 -6.46 2.82
N CYS A 52 -0.91 -7.70 3.30
CA CYS A 52 0.03 -8.24 4.29
C CYS A 52 1.48 -8.27 3.77
N MET A 53 1.69 -8.65 2.51
CA MET A 53 3.03 -8.65 1.90
C MET A 53 3.63 -7.24 1.86
N ASN A 54 2.84 -6.25 1.43
CA ASN A 54 3.27 -4.85 1.39
C ASN A 54 3.58 -4.32 2.79
N LEU A 55 2.72 -4.61 3.77
CA LEU A 55 2.92 -4.18 5.16
C LEU A 55 4.19 -4.80 5.76
N ALA A 56 4.36 -6.11 5.61
CA ALA A 56 5.53 -6.82 6.13
C ALA A 56 6.83 -6.31 5.50
N ALA A 57 6.84 -6.12 4.17
CA ALA A 57 7.98 -5.56 3.45
C ALA A 57 8.29 -4.13 3.88
N GLY A 58 7.26 -3.28 4.05
CA GLY A 58 7.40 -1.91 4.53
C GLY A 58 8.00 -1.83 5.94
N ILE A 59 7.49 -2.63 6.88
CA ILE A 59 8.01 -2.70 8.27
C ILE A 59 9.46 -3.18 8.27
N ALA A 60 9.77 -4.26 7.54
CA ALA A 60 11.11 -4.81 7.47
C ALA A 60 12.12 -3.79 6.89
N LEU A 61 11.72 -3.06 5.84
CA LEU A 61 12.57 -2.06 5.19
C LEU A 61 12.75 -0.80 6.04
N ALA A 62 11.70 -0.33 6.72
CA ALA A 62 11.78 0.77 7.68
C ALA A 62 12.73 0.42 8.84
N GLY A 63 12.55 -0.78 9.43
CA GLY A 63 13.41 -1.28 10.50
C GLY A 63 14.87 -1.40 10.06
N ARG A 64 15.14 -1.98 8.88
CA ARG A 64 16.50 -2.08 8.34
C ARG A 64 17.13 -0.71 8.09
N SER A 65 16.36 0.26 7.59
CA SER A 65 16.85 1.58 7.20
C SER A 65 17.07 2.51 8.39
N GLY A 66 16.28 2.39 9.47
CA GLY A 66 16.37 3.25 10.65
C GLY A 66 17.36 2.78 11.74
N ARG A 67 17.77 1.51 11.75
CA ARG A 67 18.58 0.89 12.84
C ARG A 67 19.93 1.54 13.18
N ARG A 68 20.46 2.43 12.35
CA ARG A 68 21.80 3.02 12.51
C ARG A 68 21.83 4.54 12.33
N ASP A 69 20.67 5.18 12.19
CA ASP A 69 20.60 6.62 11.97
C ASP A 69 20.03 7.32 13.21
N ARG A 70 20.63 8.44 13.60
CA ARG A 70 20.17 9.22 14.77
C ARG A 70 19.15 10.29 14.39
N ASP A 71 19.05 10.63 13.10
CA ASP A 71 18.12 11.66 12.63
C ASP A 71 16.77 11.04 12.24
N TRP A 72 15.97 10.72 13.27
CA TRP A 72 14.64 10.14 13.12
C TRP A 72 13.71 11.04 12.27
N SER A 73 13.83 12.36 12.38
CA SER A 73 13.00 13.30 11.64
C SER A 73 13.15 13.12 10.13
N ARG A 74 14.38 12.93 9.61
CA ARG A 74 14.59 12.65 8.17
C ARG A 74 13.93 11.36 7.73
N HIS A 75 13.94 10.32 8.57
CA HIS A 75 13.28 9.06 8.28
C HIS A 75 11.76 9.20 8.26
N VAL A 76 11.17 9.93 9.21
CA VAL A 76 9.73 10.24 9.20
C VAL A 76 9.37 11.00 7.93
N THR A 77 10.11 12.06 7.59
CA THR A 77 9.88 12.81 6.35
C THR A 77 9.98 11.93 5.11
N ALA A 78 11.01 11.07 5.00
CA ALA A 78 11.16 10.17 3.87
C ALA A 78 9.98 9.17 3.76
N LEU A 79 9.55 8.60 4.89
CA LEU A 79 8.40 7.70 4.96
C LEU A 79 7.12 8.41 4.48
N THR A 80 6.85 9.60 5.01
CA THR A 80 5.68 10.41 4.66
C THR A 80 5.69 10.82 3.19
N VAL A 81 6.84 11.24 2.66
CA VAL A 81 6.98 11.59 1.23
C VAL A 81 6.70 10.37 0.35
N GLY A 82 7.26 9.20 0.69
CA GLY A 82 7.00 7.96 -0.06
C GLY A 82 5.52 7.57 -0.06
N ALA A 83 4.87 7.65 1.10
CA ALA A 83 3.45 7.40 1.23
C ALA A 83 2.61 8.40 0.42
N ALA A 84 2.92 9.70 0.51
CA ALA A 84 2.21 10.75 -0.22
C ALA A 84 2.33 10.59 -1.74
N VAL A 85 3.52 10.24 -2.24
CA VAL A 85 3.75 9.95 -3.66
C VAL A 85 2.88 8.78 -4.12
N PHE A 86 2.87 7.67 -3.37
CA PHE A 86 2.07 6.51 -3.73
C PHE A 86 0.57 6.81 -3.71
N LEU A 87 0.07 7.47 -2.68
CA LEU A 87 -1.35 7.83 -2.57
C LEU A 87 -1.78 8.79 -3.68
N SER A 88 -0.93 9.78 -4.01
CA SER A 88 -1.20 10.71 -5.11
C SER A 88 -1.26 9.97 -6.45
N TRP A 89 -0.29 9.10 -6.70
CA TRP A 89 -0.29 8.25 -7.90
C TRP A 89 -1.53 7.36 -7.96
N ALA A 90 -1.89 6.69 -6.86
CA ALA A 90 -3.04 5.80 -6.80
C ALA A 90 -4.36 6.54 -7.07
N ALA A 91 -4.53 7.74 -6.50
CA ALA A 91 -5.70 8.58 -6.72
C ALA A 91 -5.82 9.02 -8.19
N VAL A 92 -4.71 9.49 -8.78
CA VAL A 92 -4.68 9.91 -10.18
C VAL A 92 -4.89 8.71 -11.12
N ALA A 93 -4.22 7.59 -10.86
CA ALA A 93 -4.32 6.38 -11.67
C ALA A 93 -5.73 5.80 -11.64
N GLU A 94 -6.41 5.79 -10.49
CA GLU A 94 -7.81 5.37 -10.42
C GLU A 94 -8.73 6.34 -11.16
N GLY A 95 -8.53 7.66 -11.01
CA GLY A 95 -9.33 8.67 -11.69
C GLY A 95 -9.21 8.68 -13.21
N VAL A 96 -8.06 8.25 -13.75
CA VAL A 96 -7.77 8.25 -15.19
C VAL A 96 -7.95 6.86 -15.83
N LEU A 97 -7.53 5.79 -15.15
CA LEU A 97 -7.43 4.44 -15.72
C LEU A 97 -8.48 3.45 -15.22
N HIS A 98 -9.24 3.79 -14.17
CA HIS A 98 -10.24 2.90 -13.56
C HIS A 98 -9.65 1.50 -13.31
N LEU A 99 -8.57 1.46 -12.52
CA LEU A 99 -7.81 0.24 -12.26
C LEU A 99 -8.66 -0.78 -11.51
N ASN A 100 -9.55 -0.31 -10.65
CA ASN A 100 -10.43 -1.15 -9.87
C ASN A 100 -11.69 -1.54 -10.63
N ALA A 101 -12.19 -2.75 -10.36
CA ALA A 101 -13.49 -3.16 -10.87
C ALA A 101 -14.60 -2.35 -10.19
N PRO A 102 -15.66 -1.97 -10.93
CA PRO A 102 -16.81 -1.31 -10.33
C PRO A 102 -17.40 -2.20 -9.23
N GLU A 103 -17.72 -1.61 -8.08
CA GLU A 103 -18.29 -2.34 -6.96
C GLU A 103 -19.57 -3.04 -7.44
N LYS A 104 -19.62 -4.37 -7.33
CA LYS A 104 -20.87 -5.10 -7.55
C LYS A 104 -21.84 -4.60 -6.48
N ARG A 105 -22.78 -3.72 -6.87
CA ARG A 105 -23.96 -3.42 -6.05
C ARG A 105 -24.47 -4.77 -5.54
N ARG A 106 -24.63 -4.91 -4.23
CA ARG A 106 -25.28 -6.08 -3.62
C ARG A 106 -26.73 -6.13 -4.13
N ALA A 107 -26.93 -6.62 -5.35
CA ALA A 107 -28.19 -7.20 -5.75
C ALA A 107 -28.38 -8.44 -4.86
N SER A 108 -29.61 -8.61 -4.35
CA SER A 108 -30.13 -9.86 -3.77
C SER A 108 -29.57 -10.37 -2.42
N ARG A 109 -29.55 -9.54 -1.36
CA ARG A 109 -29.67 -10.08 0.02
C ARG A 109 -30.64 -9.25 0.85
N ARG A 110 -31.92 -9.50 0.59
CA ARG A 110 -33.11 -9.46 1.49
C ARG A 110 -34.35 -9.54 0.59
N ARG A 111 -34.58 -10.71 0.00
CA ARG A 111 -35.91 -11.24 -0.30
C ARG A 111 -36.00 -12.55 0.45
#